data_AF-A0A0F9GM21-F1
#
_entry.id   AF-A0A0F9GM21-F1
#
_cell.length_a   1.000
_cell.length_b   1.000
_cell.length_c   1.000
_cell.angle_alpha   90.00
_cell.angle_beta   90.00
_cell.angle_gamma   90.00
#
_symmetry.space_group_name_H-M   'P 1'
#
loop_
_entity.id
_entity.type
_entity.pdbx_description
1 polymer ?
#
loop_
_entity_poly.entity_id
_entity_poly.type
_entity_poly.pdbx_seq_one_letter_code
_entity_poly.pdbx_strand_id
1 'polypeptide(L)'
;MKIGIIGVGNVGVSIAYTMFFKKGITEIRLNDINKDKALGEAEDLRQAAGIMRSSIIINAVRKKYLIHCDYIFICCGKARQSSSEEMNGLYKDNARLLKKVIKDLPRDKIYIITNPVERLAKLFKVKYLGKILDETRYLMKAKDGGWIVDKKGNTRWGVAMEAWRVVK
;
A
#
# COMPACT_ATOMS: atom_id res chain seq x y z
N MET A 1 2.12 -17.21 -5.00
CA MET A 1 1.25 -16.02 -5.21
C MET A 1 2.09 -14.81 -5.56
N LYS A 2 1.58 -13.95 -6.44
CA LYS A 2 2.24 -12.74 -6.93
C LYS A 2 1.60 -11.50 -6.32
N ILE A 3 2.39 -10.67 -5.65
CA ILE A 3 1.93 -9.42 -5.04
C ILE A 3 2.41 -8.24 -5.87
N GLY A 4 1.50 -7.32 -6.21
CA GLY A 4 1.79 -6.04 -6.82
C GLY A 4 1.64 -4.90 -5.82
N ILE A 5 2.57 -3.96 -5.82
CA ILE A 5 2.53 -2.77 -4.95
C ILE A 5 2.76 -1.54 -5.82
N ILE A 6 1.81 -0.61 -5.81
CA ILE A 6 1.91 0.68 -6.52
C ILE A 6 2.10 1.80 -5.49
N GLY A 7 3.21 2.51 -5.59
CA GLY A 7 3.65 3.52 -4.64
C GLY A 7 4.53 2.91 -3.56
N VAL A 8 5.85 2.93 -3.74
CA VAL A 8 6.84 2.49 -2.75
C VAL A 8 7.25 3.65 -1.84
N GLY A 9 6.26 4.34 -1.31
CA GLY A 9 6.46 5.21 -0.15
C GLY A 9 6.60 4.38 1.14
N ASN A 10 6.63 5.08 2.27
CA ASN A 10 6.67 4.48 3.60
C ASN A 10 5.68 3.32 3.83
N VAL A 11 4.47 3.42 3.28
CA VAL A 11 3.45 2.38 3.39
C VAL A 11 3.72 1.21 2.44
N GLY A 12 3.97 1.50 1.15
CA GLY A 12 4.22 0.46 0.15
C GLY A 12 5.44 -0.42 0.49
N VAL A 13 6.54 0.19 0.94
CA VAL A 13 7.73 -0.54 1.38
C VAL A 13 7.42 -1.42 2.59
N SER A 14 6.66 -0.91 3.57
CA SER A 14 6.26 -1.71 4.73
C SER A 14 5.39 -2.91 4.35
N ILE A 15 4.51 -2.77 3.35
CA ILE A 15 3.73 -3.90 2.81
C ILE A 15 4.66 -4.87 2.07
N ALA A 16 5.57 -4.39 1.23
CA ALA A 16 6.53 -5.22 0.50
C ALA A 16 7.35 -6.09 1.45
N TYR A 17 7.96 -5.46 2.46
CA TYR A 17 8.74 -6.14 3.49
C TYR A 17 7.90 -7.11 4.32
N THR A 18 6.65 -6.75 4.63
CA THR A 18 5.72 -7.65 5.33
C THR A 18 5.37 -8.88 4.47
N MET A 19 5.11 -8.70 3.17
CA MET A 19 4.82 -9.81 2.25
C MET A 19 6.02 -10.71 2.01
N PHE A 20 7.24 -10.19 2.13
CA PHE A 20 8.47 -10.98 2.00
C PHE A 20 8.54 -12.12 3.03
N PHE A 21 8.03 -11.92 4.25
CA PHE A 21 7.96 -12.98 5.27
C PHE A 21 6.70 -13.84 5.19
N LYS A 22 5.75 -13.52 4.29
CA LYS A 22 4.50 -14.25 4.21
C LYS A 22 4.68 -15.54 3.41
N LYS A 23 4.33 -16.67 4.04
CA LYS A 23 4.34 -17.98 3.38
C LYS A 23 3.45 -17.98 2.12
N GLY A 24 3.91 -18.63 1.06
CA GLY A 24 3.16 -18.80 -0.20
C GLY A 24 3.30 -17.64 -1.19
N ILE A 25 4.00 -16.56 -0.82
CA ILE A 25 4.42 -15.53 -1.78
C ILE A 25 5.60 -16.07 -2.58
N THR A 26 5.52 -15.92 -3.90
CA THR A 26 6.53 -16.37 -4.86
C THR A 26 7.12 -15.21 -5.65
N GLU A 27 6.39 -14.09 -5.75
CA GLU A 27 6.85 -12.90 -6.46
C GLU A 27 6.30 -11.62 -5.82
N ILE A 28 7.15 -10.60 -5.67
CA ILE A 28 6.78 -9.24 -5.25
C ILE A 28 7.18 -8.26 -6.35
N ARG A 29 6.20 -7.55 -6.88
CA ARG A 29 6.35 -6.56 -7.96
C ARG A 29 6.13 -5.16 -7.42
N LEU A 30 7.17 -4.34 -7.48
CA LEU A 30 7.15 -2.95 -7.03
C LEU A 30 6.96 -2.02 -8.23
N ASN A 31 6.09 -1.04 -8.09
CA ASN A 31 5.90 0.00 -9.09
C ASN A 31 5.78 1.36 -8.40
N ASP A 32 6.43 2.38 -8.96
CA ASP A 32 6.29 3.77 -8.53
C ASP A 32 6.43 4.68 -9.76
N ILE A 33 6.00 5.94 -9.63
CA ILE A 33 6.25 6.96 -10.65
C ILE A 33 7.74 7.30 -10.70
N ASN A 34 8.42 7.26 -9.56
CA ASN A 34 9.87 7.32 -9.49
C ASN A 34 10.45 5.92 -9.69
N LYS A 35 10.95 5.66 -10.91
CA LYS A 35 11.48 4.35 -11.30
C LYS A 35 12.73 3.97 -10.51
N ASP A 36 13.61 4.94 -10.25
CA ASP A 36 14.86 4.70 -9.52
C ASP A 36 14.57 4.34 -8.07
N LYS A 37 13.55 4.98 -7.48
CA LYS A 37 13.06 4.60 -6.16
C LYS A 37 12.50 3.18 -6.14
N ALA A 38 11.63 2.82 -7.10
CA ALA A 38 11.09 1.47 -7.17
C ALA A 38 12.20 0.41 -7.36
N LEU A 39 13.22 0.71 -8.16
CA LEU A 39 14.37 -0.15 -8.36
C LEU A 39 15.20 -0.26 -7.08
N GLY A 40 15.54 0.86 -6.44
CA GLY A 40 16.30 0.88 -5.19
C GLY A 40 15.65 0.04 -4.09
N GLU A 41 14.35 0.22 -3.87
CA GLU A 41 13.59 -0.56 -2.88
C GLU A 41 13.51 -2.05 -3.27
N ALA A 42 13.50 -2.38 -4.57
CA ALA A 42 13.55 -3.77 -5.03
C ALA A 42 14.92 -4.40 -4.78
N GLU A 43 16.01 -3.70 -5.08
CA GLU A 43 17.38 -4.18 -4.82
C GLU A 43 17.63 -4.37 -3.32
N ASP A 44 17.17 -3.44 -2.49
CA ASP A 44 17.28 -3.54 -1.03
C ASP A 44 16.58 -4.80 -0.50
N LEU A 45 15.34 -5.04 -0.93
CA LEU A 45 14.60 -6.25 -0.59
C LEU A 45 15.24 -7.53 -1.16
N ARG A 46 15.92 -7.46 -2.32
CA ARG A 46 16.68 -8.59 -2.88
C ARG A 46 17.92 -8.91 -2.05
N GLN A 47 18.60 -7.93 -1.48
CA GLN A 47 19.70 -8.18 -0.55
C GLN A 47 19.20 -8.95 0.68
N ALA A 48 18.06 -8.53 1.25
CA ALA A 48 17.39 -9.29 2.32
C ALA A 48 17.02 -10.72 1.89
N ALA A 49 16.52 -10.89 0.65
CA ALA A 49 16.23 -12.22 0.09
C ALA A 49 17.49 -13.09 0.00
N GLY A 50 18.62 -12.53 -0.44
CA GLY A 50 19.91 -13.24 -0.52
C GLY A 50 20.40 -13.71 0.84
N ILE A 51 20.35 -12.83 1.85
CA ILE A 51 20.74 -13.16 3.24
C ILE A 51 19.87 -14.30 3.78
N MET A 52 18.55 -14.22 3.56
CA MET A 52 17.59 -15.22 4.03
C MET A 52 17.55 -16.48 3.17
N ARG A 53 18.31 -16.55 2.07
CA ARG A 53 18.23 -17.62 1.05
C ARG A 53 16.80 -17.85 0.56
N SER A 54 16.03 -16.76 0.43
CA SER A 54 14.65 -16.78 -0.02
C SER A 54 14.58 -16.93 -1.54
N SER A 55 13.65 -17.76 -2.02
CA SER A 55 13.39 -17.96 -3.45
C SER A 55 12.37 -16.97 -4.03
N ILE A 56 11.90 -16.01 -3.24
CA ILE A 56 10.93 -15.00 -3.70
C ILE A 56 11.57 -14.13 -4.78
N ILE A 57 10.92 -14.05 -5.94
CA ILE A 57 11.33 -13.15 -7.02
C ILE A 57 10.86 -11.74 -6.68
N ILE A 58 11.79 -10.78 -6.62
CA ILE A 58 11.46 -9.39 -6.30
C ILE A 58 11.87 -8.53 -7.50
N ASN A 59 10.98 -7.69 -8.01
CA ASN A 59 11.28 -6.84 -9.18
C ASN A 59 10.57 -5.50 -9.14
N ALA A 60 11.27 -4.44 -9.57
CA ALA A 60 10.64 -3.22 -10.02
C ALA A 60 10.07 -3.43 -11.43
N VAL A 61 8.81 -3.09 -11.65
CA VAL A 61 8.10 -3.33 -12.92
C VAL A 61 7.31 -2.11 -13.38
N ARG A 62 7.03 -2.06 -14.69
CA ARG A 62 6.03 -1.13 -15.23
C ARG A 62 4.63 -1.57 -14.82
N LYS A 63 3.73 -0.61 -14.55
CA LYS A 63 2.33 -0.82 -14.17
C LYS A 63 1.61 -1.92 -14.95
N LYS A 64 1.80 -1.99 -16.27
CA LYS A 64 1.14 -3.00 -17.14
C LYS A 64 1.40 -4.45 -16.72
N TYR A 65 2.54 -4.73 -16.08
CA TYR A 65 2.88 -6.09 -15.64
C TYR A 65 2.19 -6.47 -14.31
N LEU A 66 1.53 -5.53 -13.63
CA LEU A 66 0.81 -5.82 -12.38
C LEU A 66 -0.52 -6.55 -12.60
N ILE A 67 -1.03 -6.62 -13.84
CA ILE A 67 -2.24 -7.39 -14.18
C ILE A 67 -2.09 -8.89 -13.87
N HIS A 68 -0.86 -9.38 -13.84
CA HIS A 68 -0.53 -10.77 -13.52
C HIS A 68 -0.38 -11.04 -12.01
N CYS A 69 -0.56 -10.03 -11.16
CA CYS A 69 -0.56 -10.23 -9.72
C CYS A 69 -1.91 -10.81 -9.25
N ASP A 70 -1.88 -11.50 -8.11
CA ASP A 70 -3.05 -12.03 -7.41
C ASP A 70 -3.65 -10.95 -6.49
N TYR A 71 -2.80 -10.12 -5.90
CA TYR A 71 -3.18 -8.97 -5.07
C TYR A 71 -2.40 -7.73 -5.52
N ILE A 72 -3.09 -6.59 -5.63
CA ILE A 72 -2.51 -5.30 -6.01
C ILE A 72 -2.82 -4.27 -4.92
N PHE A 73 -1.80 -3.87 -4.16
CA PHE A 73 -1.90 -2.83 -3.15
C PHE A 73 -1.57 -1.46 -3.75
N ILE A 74 -2.50 -0.51 -3.68
CA ILE A 74 -2.29 0.85 -4.17
C ILE A 74 -2.09 1.79 -2.98
N CYS A 75 -0.84 2.21 -2.82
CA CYS A 75 -0.35 3.07 -1.75
C CYS A 75 0.04 4.47 -2.23
N CYS A 76 -0.04 4.75 -3.54
CA CYS A 76 0.26 6.05 -4.10
C CYS A 76 -0.88 7.05 -3.87
N GLY A 77 -0.52 8.29 -3.50
CA GLY A 77 -1.49 9.34 -3.27
C GLY A 77 -0.83 10.56 -2.65
N LYS A 78 -1.52 11.70 -2.76
CA LYS A 78 -1.22 12.87 -1.96
C LYS A 78 -1.54 12.53 -0.50
N ALA A 79 -0.55 12.69 0.36
CA ALA A 79 -0.75 12.65 1.79
C ALA A 79 -1.39 13.97 2.26
N ARG A 80 -2.22 13.89 3.29
CA ARG A 80 -2.76 15.10 3.90
C ARG A 80 -1.61 15.93 4.48
N GLN A 81 -1.52 17.20 4.10
CA GLN A 81 -0.39 18.05 4.50
C GLN A 81 -0.62 18.76 5.84
N SER A 82 -1.88 19.04 6.19
CA SER A 82 -2.25 19.66 7.47
C SER A 82 -3.64 19.20 7.93
N SER A 83 -3.93 19.37 9.22
CA SER A 83 -5.29 19.18 9.76
C SER A 83 -6.31 20.15 9.17
N SER A 84 -5.86 21.27 8.61
CA SER A 84 -6.68 22.28 7.94
C SER A 84 -6.96 22.00 6.47
N GLU A 85 -6.22 21.10 5.81
CA GLU A 85 -6.49 20.76 4.40
C GLU A 85 -7.89 20.14 4.26
N GLU A 86 -8.67 20.69 3.32
CA GLU A 86 -10.03 20.22 3.07
C GLU A 86 -10.05 18.80 2.55
N MET A 87 -10.80 17.94 3.23
CA MET A 87 -10.96 16.53 2.84
C MET A 87 -11.50 16.36 1.42
N ASN A 88 -12.32 17.31 0.95
CA ASN A 88 -12.87 17.30 -0.41
C ASN A 88 -11.81 17.63 -1.48
N GLY A 89 -10.87 18.52 -1.20
CA GLY A 89 -9.74 18.80 -2.09
C GLY A 89 -8.84 17.56 -2.23
N LEU A 90 -8.44 16.98 -1.10
CA LEU A 90 -7.64 15.75 -1.06
C LEU A 90 -8.32 14.59 -1.81
N TYR A 91 -9.63 14.42 -1.63
CA TYR A 91 -10.42 13.45 -2.37
C TYR A 91 -10.35 13.67 -3.89
N LYS A 92 -10.55 14.90 -4.37
CA LYS A 92 -10.52 15.22 -5.81
C LYS A 92 -9.14 14.93 -6.42
N ASP A 93 -8.07 15.33 -5.74
CA ASP A 93 -6.69 15.11 -6.17
C ASP A 93 -6.39 13.61 -6.28
N ASN A 94 -6.68 12.85 -5.21
CA ASN A 94 -6.44 11.41 -5.17
C ASN A 94 -7.36 10.65 -6.13
N ALA A 95 -8.61 11.07 -6.32
CA ALA A 95 -9.49 10.48 -7.33
C ALA A 95 -8.95 10.65 -8.75
N ARG A 96 -8.43 11.85 -9.09
CA ARG A 96 -7.82 12.10 -10.41
C ARG A 96 -6.59 11.23 -10.65
N LEU A 97 -5.73 11.10 -9.63
CA LEU A 97 -4.56 10.24 -9.68
C LEU A 97 -4.96 8.76 -9.86
N LEU A 98 -5.81 8.26 -8.96
CA LEU A 98 -6.21 6.85 -8.93
C LEU A 98 -6.95 6.43 -10.20
N LYS A 99 -7.72 7.33 -10.83
CA LYS A 99 -8.35 7.05 -12.14
C LYS A 99 -7.33 6.60 -13.19
N LYS A 100 -6.12 7.19 -13.20
CA LYS A 100 -5.03 6.83 -14.13
C LYS A 100 -4.30 5.54 -13.70
N VAL A 101 -4.14 5.35 -12.39
CA VAL A 101 -3.45 4.20 -11.81
C VAL A 101 -4.28 2.93 -11.99
N ILE A 102 -5.55 2.95 -11.60
CA ILE A 102 -6.47 1.80 -11.64
C ILE A 102 -6.83 1.43 -13.09
N LYS A 103 -6.70 2.36 -14.03
CA LYS A 103 -6.93 2.10 -15.46
C LYS A 103 -6.15 0.84 -15.89
N ASP A 104 -6.84 -0.08 -16.55
CA ASP A 104 -6.31 -1.33 -17.10
C ASP A 104 -5.86 -2.37 -16.06
N LEU A 105 -6.20 -2.20 -14.78
CA LEU A 105 -5.94 -3.18 -13.71
C LEU A 105 -7.22 -3.95 -13.32
N PRO A 106 -7.11 -5.24 -12.95
CA PRO A 106 -8.25 -6.07 -12.52
C PRO A 106 -8.77 -5.60 -11.15
N ARG A 107 -9.99 -5.04 -11.11
CA ARG A 107 -10.55 -4.37 -9.93
C ARG A 107 -10.74 -5.28 -8.72
N ASP A 108 -11.06 -6.54 -8.97
CA ASP A 108 -11.26 -7.59 -7.96
C ASP A 108 -9.98 -7.93 -7.17
N LYS A 109 -8.81 -7.63 -7.75
CA LYS A 109 -7.49 -7.84 -7.13
C LYS A 109 -6.94 -6.60 -6.42
N ILE A 110 -7.61 -5.45 -6.55
CA ILE A 110 -7.12 -4.16 -6.04
C ILE A 110 -7.56 -3.94 -4.59
N TYR A 111 -6.59 -3.57 -3.76
CA TYR A 111 -6.77 -3.04 -2.41
C TYR A 111 -6.14 -1.66 -2.34
N ILE A 112 -6.95 -0.63 -2.14
CA ILE A 112 -6.46 0.74 -1.99
C ILE A 112 -6.22 1.10 -0.53
N ILE A 113 -5.19 1.91 -0.28
CA ILE A 113 -4.86 2.46 1.05
C ILE A 113 -5.02 4.00 1.07
N THR A 114 -4.96 4.63 -0.11
CA THR A 114 -4.96 6.09 -0.27
C THR A 114 -6.20 6.75 0.33
N ASN A 115 -6.01 7.76 1.17
CA ASN A 115 -7.10 8.48 1.82
C ASN A 115 -7.76 9.56 0.93
N PRO A 116 -9.05 9.86 1.12
CA PRO A 116 -10.01 9.21 2.01
C PRO A 116 -10.48 7.86 1.45
N VAL A 117 -10.06 6.78 2.12
CA VAL A 117 -9.95 5.47 1.47
C VAL A 117 -11.30 4.87 1.12
N GLU A 118 -12.29 4.96 2.00
CA GLU A 118 -13.62 4.40 1.75
C GLU A 118 -14.34 5.11 0.59
N ARG A 119 -14.28 6.45 0.53
CA ARG A 119 -14.88 7.23 -0.57
C ARG A 119 -14.23 6.88 -1.91
N LEU A 120 -12.91 6.75 -1.94
CA LEU A 120 -12.17 6.37 -3.15
C LEU A 120 -12.49 4.92 -3.56
N ALA A 121 -12.60 4.01 -2.59
CA ALA A 121 -12.92 2.61 -2.85
C ALA A 121 -14.30 2.45 -3.48
N LYS A 122 -15.29 3.18 -2.93
CA LYS A 122 -16.65 3.25 -3.47
C LYS A 122 -16.67 3.82 -4.89
N LEU A 123 -15.91 4.89 -5.15
CA LEU A 123 -15.80 5.50 -6.48
C LEU A 123 -15.30 4.52 -7.54
N PHE A 124 -14.26 3.74 -7.22
CA PHE A 124 -13.62 2.83 -8.18
C PHE A 124 -14.19 1.40 -8.17
N LYS A 125 -15.10 1.08 -7.24
CA LYS A 125 -15.63 -0.26 -7.01
C LYS A 125 -14.51 -1.28 -6.77
N VAL A 126 -13.59 -0.96 -5.86
CA VAL A 126 -12.43 -1.78 -5.47
C VAL A 126 -12.44 -2.02 -3.97
N LYS A 127 -11.63 -2.97 -3.50
CA LYS A 127 -11.45 -3.24 -2.07
C LYS A 127 -10.51 -2.19 -1.47
N TYR A 128 -10.55 -2.06 -0.15
CA TYR A 128 -9.67 -1.15 0.58
C TYR A 128 -9.19 -1.75 1.90
N LEU A 129 -8.12 -1.15 2.43
CA LEU A 129 -7.60 -1.41 3.77
C LEU A 129 -7.71 -0.15 4.63
N GLY A 130 -7.64 -0.31 5.94
CA GLY A 130 -7.61 0.76 6.93
C GLY A 130 -8.73 0.67 7.95
N LYS A 131 -9.79 -0.13 7.69
CA LYS A 131 -10.94 -0.22 8.60
C LYS A 131 -10.54 -0.77 9.97
N ILE A 132 -9.80 -1.87 9.99
CA ILE A 132 -9.39 -2.54 11.23
C ILE A 132 -8.36 -1.68 11.97
N LEU A 133 -7.49 -1.00 11.22
CA LEU A 133 -6.52 -0.05 11.73
C LEU A 133 -7.20 1.15 12.38
N ASP A 134 -8.25 1.69 11.79
CA ASP A 134 -8.98 2.83 12.34
C ASP A 134 -9.72 2.44 13.62
N GLU A 135 -10.34 1.25 13.66
CA GLU A 135 -10.90 0.66 14.89
C GLU A 135 -9.80 0.47 15.96
N THR A 136 -8.64 -0.08 15.59
CA THR A 136 -7.50 -0.29 16.49
C THR A 136 -6.99 1.05 17.04
N ARG A 137 -6.87 2.08 16.21
CA ARG A 137 -6.43 3.42 16.61
C ARG A 137 -7.41 4.07 17.59
N TYR A 138 -8.71 3.89 17.37
CA TYR A 138 -9.72 4.40 18.29
C TYR A 138 -9.55 3.78 19.69
N LEU A 139 -9.40 2.46 19.75
CA LEU A 139 -9.17 1.74 21.02
C LEU A 139 -7.85 2.14 21.69
N MET A 140 -6.75 2.21 20.92
CA MET A 140 -5.44 2.61 21.44
C MET A 140 -5.44 4.06 21.92
N LYS A 141 -6.12 4.97 21.22
CA LYS A 141 -6.21 6.38 21.65
C LYS A 141 -6.90 6.52 23.00
N ALA A 142 -7.94 5.72 23.26
CA ALA A 142 -8.63 5.71 24.54
C ALA A 142 -7.75 5.18 25.68
N LYS A 143 -6.82 4.27 25.39
CA LYS A 143 -5.95 3.61 26.39
C LYS A 143 -4.63 4.35 26.64
N ASP A 144 -3.90 4.66 25.56
CA ASP A 144 -2.49 5.06 25.58
C ASP A 144 -2.28 6.48 24.96
N GLY A 145 -3.36 7.17 24.58
CA GLY A 145 -3.31 8.45 23.88
C GLY A 145 -3.08 8.32 22.37
N GLY A 146 -3.38 9.39 21.63
CA GLY A 146 -3.43 9.40 20.16
C GLY A 146 -2.08 9.54 19.45
N TRP A 147 -0.95 9.16 20.09
CA TRP A 147 0.40 9.56 19.67
C TRP A 147 0.73 9.30 18.19
N ILE A 148 0.28 8.17 17.63
CA ILE A 148 0.54 7.82 16.23
C ILE A 148 -0.09 8.81 15.26
N VAL A 149 -1.30 9.28 15.53
CA VAL A 149 -1.97 10.30 14.70
C VAL A 149 -1.46 11.68 15.08
N ASP A 150 -1.34 11.96 16.37
CA ASP A 150 -1.10 13.30 16.91
C ASP A 150 0.37 13.75 16.75
N LYS A 151 1.33 12.82 16.70
CA LYS A 151 2.78 13.13 16.65
C LYS A 151 3.46 12.56 15.40
N LYS A 152 3.27 11.29 15.09
CA LYS A 152 3.91 10.66 13.91
C LYS A 152 3.21 11.00 12.59
N GLY A 153 1.89 11.24 12.63
CA GLY A 153 1.08 11.62 11.47
C GLY A 153 0.82 10.51 10.44
N ASN A 154 1.38 9.30 10.60
CA ASN A 154 1.12 8.17 9.72
C ASN A 154 1.27 6.81 10.43
N THR A 155 0.60 5.79 9.89
CA THR A 155 0.81 4.39 10.28
C THR A 155 1.19 3.57 9.07
N ARG A 156 2.26 2.79 9.23
CA ARG A 156 2.83 1.92 8.19
C ARG A 156 2.53 0.45 8.53
N TRP A 157 2.96 0.05 9.72
CA TRP A 157 2.86 -1.33 10.22
C TRP A 157 1.42 -1.85 10.33
N GLY A 158 0.50 -1.05 10.87
CA GLY A 158 -0.90 -1.47 10.98
C GLY A 158 -1.57 -1.70 9.61
N VAL A 159 -1.26 -0.87 8.61
CA VAL A 159 -1.72 -1.09 7.24
C VAL A 159 -1.10 -2.36 6.65
N ALA A 160 0.19 -2.58 6.89
CA ALA A 160 0.88 -3.78 6.43
C ALA A 160 0.29 -5.06 7.04
N MET A 161 -0.14 -5.02 8.30
CA MET A 161 -0.82 -6.15 8.95
C MET A 161 -2.22 -6.38 8.38
N GLU A 162 -2.96 -5.34 8.02
CA GLU A 162 -4.21 -5.51 7.27
C GLU A 162 -3.96 -6.16 5.90
N ALA A 163 -2.92 -5.73 5.17
CA ALA A 163 -2.53 -6.36 3.92
C ALA A 163 -2.17 -7.84 4.13
N TRP A 164 -1.46 -8.18 5.22
CA TRP A 164 -1.16 -9.56 5.58
C TRP A 164 -2.42 -10.40 5.79
N ARG A 165 -3.46 -9.85 6.43
CA ARG A 165 -4.71 -10.57 6.72
C ARG A 165 -5.54 -10.87 5.47
N VAL A 166 -5.55 -9.97 4.48
CA VAL A 166 -6.37 -10.16 3.27
C VAL A 166 -5.74 -11.10 2.26
N VAL A 167 -4.41 -11.24 2.27
CA VAL A 167 -3.71 -12.22 1.45
C VAL A 167 -3.88 -13.60 2.09
N LYS A 168 -4.66 -14.45 1.44
CA LYS A 168 -4.91 -15.84 1.83
C LYS A 168 -4.21 -16.78 0.87
#